data_AF-A0A828Z455-F1
#
_entry.id   AF-A0A828Z455-F1
#
_cell.length_a   1.000
_cell.length_b   1.000
_cell.length_c   1.000
_cell.angle_alpha   90.00
_cell.angle_beta   90.00
_cell.angle_gamma   90.00
#
_symmetry.space_group_name_H-M   'P 1'
#
loop_
_entity.id
_entity.type
_entity.pdbx_description
1 polymer ?
#
loop_
_entity_poly.entity_id
_entity_poly.type
_entity_poly.pdbx_seq_one_letter_code
_entity_poly.pdbx_strand_id
1 'polypeptide(L)'
;MISLFMAVYIDTSFFLSIIFEDTNYELSYESWIGDDYRFSSSLLEIESFINIHKIYRENRKVLSKVWLTEKLTRQKDLLSEIHLKRIGSEIYEKIRKNEKLTFLKSLDSIHLSTASLIADVLKDRITICTYDKNIRKIASDMDFKLCEVL
;
A
#
# COMPACT_ATOMS: atom_id res chain seq x y z
N MET A 1 23.12 15.33 -13.11
CA MET A 1 21.64 15.36 -13.19
C MET A 1 21.15 14.27 -12.24
N ILE A 2 20.77 14.63 -11.02
CA ILE A 2 20.26 13.65 -10.05
C ILE A 2 18.78 13.50 -10.40
N SER A 3 18.39 12.36 -10.97
CA SER A 3 16.98 11.98 -10.99
C SER A 3 16.55 11.85 -9.54
N LEU A 4 15.72 12.78 -9.05
CA LEU A 4 15.09 12.69 -7.74
C LEU A 4 13.96 11.68 -7.86
N PHE A 5 14.29 10.39 -7.89
CA PHE A 5 13.31 9.32 -7.77
C PHE A 5 12.52 9.54 -6.47
N MET A 6 11.20 9.61 -6.53
CA MET A 6 10.39 9.76 -5.32
C MET A 6 10.14 8.39 -4.70
N ALA A 7 10.33 8.29 -3.38
CA ALA A 7 10.00 7.08 -2.64
C ALA A 7 8.51 7.12 -2.27
N VAL A 8 7.76 6.10 -2.68
CA VAL A 8 6.33 5.98 -2.40
C VAL A 8 6.05 4.73 -1.58
N TYR A 9 5.11 4.84 -0.65
CA TYR A 9 4.60 3.71 0.12
C TYR A 9 3.19 3.37 -0.34
N ILE A 10 3.01 2.13 -0.77
CA ILE A 10 1.76 1.62 -1.30
C ILE A 10 0.99 0.90 -0.20
N ASP A 11 -0.16 1.42 0.18
CA ASP A 11 -1.13 0.74 1.03
C ASP A 11 -2.05 -0.20 0.21
N THR A 12 -2.67 -1.16 0.88
CA THR A 12 -3.55 -2.15 0.25
C THR A 12 -4.71 -1.51 -0.49
N SER A 13 -5.33 -0.45 0.03
CA SER A 13 -6.47 0.18 -0.64
C SER A 13 -6.11 0.77 -2.01
N PHE A 14 -4.93 1.38 -2.15
CA PHE A 14 -4.41 1.89 -3.42
C PHE A 14 -3.95 0.77 -4.35
N PHE A 15 -3.39 -0.29 -3.80
CA PHE A 15 -2.97 -1.44 -4.61
C PHE A 15 -4.16 -2.17 -5.24
N LEU A 16 -5.26 -2.29 -4.48
CA LEU A 16 -6.46 -2.96 -4.93
C LEU A 16 -7.22 -2.18 -6.02
N SER A 17 -7.17 -0.85 -6.03
CA SER A 17 -7.79 -0.07 -7.12
C SER A 17 -7.15 -0.36 -8.48
N ILE A 18 -5.83 -0.57 -8.50
CA ILE A 18 -5.10 -0.98 -9.71
C ILE A 18 -5.46 -2.42 -10.10
N ILE A 19 -5.50 -3.35 -9.13
CA ILE A 19 -5.82 -4.76 -9.41
C ILE A 19 -7.23 -4.91 -9.95
N PHE A 20 -8.21 -4.25 -9.33
CA PHE A 20 -9.61 -4.42 -9.67
C PHE A 20 -10.09 -3.49 -10.79
N GLU A 21 -9.25 -2.55 -11.22
CA GLU A 21 -9.64 -1.52 -12.20
C GLU A 21 -10.92 -0.81 -11.75
N ASP A 22 -10.95 -0.40 -10.48
CA ASP A 22 -12.12 0.24 -9.89
C ASP A 22 -12.26 1.71 -10.32
N THR A 23 -13.19 2.45 -9.70
CA THR A 23 -13.42 3.86 -10.02
C THR A 23 -12.20 4.77 -9.81
N ASN A 24 -11.21 4.30 -9.06
CA ASN A 24 -9.98 5.01 -8.76
C ASN A 24 -8.80 4.56 -9.64
N TYR A 25 -9.03 3.63 -10.57
CA TYR A 25 -7.99 3.01 -11.40
C TYR A 25 -7.11 4.03 -12.12
N GLU A 26 -7.70 4.96 -12.87
CA GLU A 26 -6.94 5.92 -13.70
C GLU A 26 -5.95 6.73 -12.84
N LEU A 27 -6.42 7.31 -11.74
CA LEU A 27 -5.58 8.07 -10.81
C LEU A 27 -4.49 7.20 -10.16
N SER A 28 -4.84 5.97 -9.80
CA SER A 28 -3.90 5.03 -9.20
C SER A 28 -2.83 4.62 -10.20
N TYR A 29 -3.22 4.39 -11.45
CA TYR A 29 -2.33 3.95 -12.51
C TYR A 29 -1.43 5.09 -13.00
N GLU A 30 -1.94 6.32 -13.13
CA GLU A 30 -1.12 7.51 -13.41
C GLU A 30 -0.05 7.74 -12.34
N SER A 31 -0.42 7.60 -11.06
CA SER A 31 0.55 7.63 -9.95
C SER A 31 1.51 6.44 -9.99
N TRP A 32 1.04 5.27 -10.45
CA TRP A 32 1.85 4.07 -10.54
C TRP A 32 2.92 4.17 -11.63
N ILE A 33 2.64 4.75 -12.80
CA ILE A 33 3.60 4.80 -13.92
C ILE A 33 4.76 5.78 -13.73
N GLY A 34 4.77 6.57 -12.66
CA GLY A 34 5.89 7.46 -12.33
C GLY A 34 7.21 6.70 -12.11
N ASP A 35 8.34 7.40 -12.31
CA ASP A 35 9.69 6.90 -12.00
C ASP A 35 9.95 6.91 -10.47
N ASP A 36 9.16 6.13 -9.74
CA ASP A 36 9.16 6.09 -8.28
C ASP A 36 9.69 4.76 -7.73
N TYR A 37 10.40 4.83 -6.59
CA TYR A 37 10.74 3.65 -5.80
C TYR A 37 9.55 3.28 -4.91
N ARG A 38 8.87 2.19 -5.27
CA ARG A 38 7.68 1.72 -4.56
C ARG A 38 8.08 0.78 -3.43
N PHE A 39 7.59 1.08 -2.23
CA PHE A 39 7.75 0.24 -1.04
C PHE A 39 6.40 -0.17 -0.49
N SER A 40 6.36 -1.30 0.21
CA SER A 40 5.23 -1.64 1.07
C SER A 40 5.66 -2.61 2.17
N SER A 41 4.74 -2.97 3.05
CA SER A 41 4.89 -4.09 3.98
C SER A 41 4.62 -5.41 3.26
N SER A 42 5.24 -6.51 3.70
CA SER A 42 4.85 -7.86 3.29
C SER A 42 3.38 -8.18 3.60
N LEU A 43 2.71 -7.38 4.43
CA LEU A 43 1.27 -7.45 4.65
C LEU A 43 0.44 -7.15 3.40
N LEU A 44 0.94 -6.31 2.50
CA LEU A 44 0.27 -5.96 1.24
C LEU A 44 -0.08 -7.20 0.42
N GLU A 45 0.86 -8.14 0.30
CA GLU A 45 0.67 -9.41 -0.41
C GLU A 45 -0.45 -10.23 0.23
N ILE A 46 -0.47 -10.31 1.56
CA ILE A 46 -1.45 -11.08 2.33
C ILE A 46 -2.85 -10.46 2.18
N GLU A 47 -2.97 -9.14 2.42
CA GLU A 47 -4.27 -8.48 2.39
C GLU A 47 -4.86 -8.45 0.99
N SER A 48 -4.05 -8.18 -0.04
CA SER A 48 -4.52 -8.20 -1.43
C SER A 48 -4.95 -9.61 -1.86
N PHE A 49 -4.20 -10.65 -1.49
CA PHE A 49 -4.56 -12.04 -1.77
C PHE A 49 -5.91 -12.41 -1.13
N ILE A 50 -6.09 -12.07 0.15
CA ILE A 50 -7.35 -12.31 0.88
C ILE A 50 -8.51 -11.58 0.21
N ASN A 51 -8.32 -10.33 -0.21
CA ASN A 51 -9.36 -9.54 -0.86
C ASN A 51 -9.76 -10.08 -2.24
N ILE A 52 -8.80 -10.46 -3.09
CA ILE A 52 -9.07 -11.10 -4.39
C ILE A 52 -9.94 -12.35 -4.18
N HIS A 53 -9.55 -13.22 -3.24
CA HIS A 53 -10.31 -14.43 -2.94
C HIS A 53 -11.68 -14.13 -2.33
N LYS A 54 -11.80 -13.10 -1.49
CA LYS A 54 -13.07 -12.68 -0.90
C LYS A 54 -14.06 -12.28 -2.00
N ILE A 55 -13.66 -11.39 -2.91
CA ILE A 55 -14.50 -10.93 -4.02
C ILE A 55 -14.90 -12.11 -4.91
N TYR A 56 -13.96 -13.01 -5.25
CA TYR A 56 -14.27 -14.21 -6.01
C TYR A 56 -15.32 -15.09 -5.32
N ARG A 57 -15.17 -15.36 -4.01
CA ARG A 57 -16.12 -16.20 -3.26
C ARG A 57 -17.51 -15.58 -3.20
N GLU A 58 -17.59 -14.26 -3.00
CA GLU A 58 -18.85 -13.51 -2.91
C GLU A 58 -19.57 -13.45 -4.27
N ASN A 59 -18.83 -13.50 -5.38
CA ASN A 59 -19.35 -13.33 -6.75
C ASN A 59 -19.19 -14.57 -7.64
N ARG A 60 -18.94 -15.75 -7.06
CA ARG A 60 -18.65 -17.02 -7.77
C ARG A 60 -19.70 -17.49 -8.77
N LYS A 61 -20.91 -16.92 -8.71
CA LYS A 61 -22.01 -17.22 -9.66
C LYS A 61 -21.80 -16.51 -11.01
N VAL A 62 -21.02 -15.43 -11.02
CA VAL A 62 -20.80 -14.55 -12.18
C VAL A 62 -19.33 -14.55 -12.59
N LEU A 63 -18.40 -14.64 -11.62
CA LEU A 63 -16.97 -14.68 -11.88
C LEU A 63 -16.47 -16.10 -12.16
N SER A 64 -15.72 -16.26 -13.24
CA SER A 64 -15.10 -17.53 -13.61
C SER A 64 -13.81 -17.77 -12.82
N LYS A 65 -13.30 -19.01 -12.84
CA LYS A 65 -11.94 -19.30 -12.35
C LYS A 65 -10.87 -18.53 -13.12
N VAL A 66 -11.12 -18.21 -14.40
CA VAL A 66 -10.20 -17.43 -15.24
C VAL A 66 -10.02 -16.03 -14.64
N TRP A 67 -11.10 -15.38 -14.21
CA TRP A 67 -11.02 -14.08 -13.52
C TRP A 67 -10.13 -14.13 -12.27
N LEU A 68 -10.24 -15.19 -11.46
CA LEU A 68 -9.40 -15.36 -10.27
C LEU A 68 -7.93 -15.49 -10.66
N THR A 69 -7.63 -16.32 -11.67
CA THR A 69 -6.27 -16.49 -12.18
C THR A 69 -5.71 -15.18 -12.72
N GLU A 70 -6.50 -14.42 -13.49
CA GLU A 70 -6.10 -13.11 -14.03
C GLU A 70 -5.75 -12.12 -12.92
N LYS A 71 -6.60 -11.99 -11.89
CA LYS A 71 -6.35 -11.04 -10.79
C LYS A 71 -5.17 -11.47 -9.90
N LEU A 72 -4.94 -12.77 -9.69
CA LEU A 72 -3.75 -13.26 -8.98
C LEU A 72 -2.46 -13.08 -9.80
N THR A 73 -2.51 -13.25 -11.13
CA THR A 73 -1.38 -12.93 -12.01
C THR A 73 -1.06 -11.44 -11.95
N ARG A 74 -2.08 -10.58 -12.10
CA ARG A 74 -1.94 -9.12 -12.00
C ARG A 74 -1.36 -8.68 -10.65
N GLN A 75 -1.82 -9.28 -9.56
CA GLN A 75 -1.29 -9.05 -8.21
C GLN A 75 0.21 -9.37 -8.15
N LYS A 76 0.60 -10.55 -8.65
CA LYS A 76 2.00 -10.99 -8.65
C LYS A 76 2.90 -10.06 -9.48
N ASP A 77 2.44 -9.66 -10.65
CA ASP A 77 3.18 -8.77 -11.54
C ASP A 77 3.41 -7.41 -10.86
N LEU A 78 2.36 -6.81 -10.29
CA LEU A 78 2.49 -5.53 -9.57
C LEU A 78 3.37 -5.65 -8.31
N LEU A 79 3.26 -6.75 -7.55
CA LEU A 79 4.13 -6.98 -6.37
C LEU A 79 5.61 -7.08 -6.76
N SER A 80 5.93 -7.54 -7.97
CA SER A 80 7.32 -7.64 -8.45
C SER A 80 7.99 -6.28 -8.65
N GLU A 81 7.20 -5.21 -8.76
CA GLU A 81 7.65 -3.82 -8.89
C GLU A 81 7.72 -3.09 -7.53
N ILE A 82 7.42 -3.78 -6.42
CA ILE A 82 7.41 -3.21 -5.05
C ILE A 82 8.51 -3.83 -4.20
N HIS A 83 9.28 -2.97 -3.53
CA HIS A 83 10.20 -3.38 -2.46
C HIS A 83 9.42 -3.68 -1.17
N LEU A 84 9.11 -4.97 -0.95
CA LEU A 84 8.41 -5.42 0.24
C LEU A 84 9.34 -5.51 1.47
N LYS A 85 9.02 -4.74 2.51
CA LYS A 85 9.66 -4.80 3.82
C LYS A 85 8.95 -5.86 4.68
N ARG A 86 9.72 -6.85 5.14
CA ARG A 86 9.25 -7.84 6.11
C ARG A 86 8.90 -7.19 7.44
N ILE A 87 7.81 -7.62 8.05
CA ILE A 87 7.38 -7.20 9.39
C ILE A 87 8.23 -7.94 10.43
N GLY A 88 8.89 -7.17 11.30
CA GLY A 88 9.65 -7.67 12.44
C GLY A 88 9.35 -6.87 13.71
N SER A 89 10.08 -7.13 14.78
CA SER A 89 9.89 -6.45 16.07
C SER A 89 10.12 -4.95 16.00
N GLU A 90 10.91 -4.48 15.03
CA GLU A 90 11.17 -3.06 14.81
C GLU A 90 9.88 -2.26 14.49
N ILE A 91 8.89 -2.92 13.87
CA ILE A 91 7.58 -2.34 13.57
C ILE A 91 6.81 -2.07 14.84
N TYR A 92 6.74 -3.06 15.74
CA TYR A 92 6.10 -2.91 17.03
C TYR A 92 6.78 -1.83 17.88
N GLU A 93 8.11 -1.77 17.86
CA GLU A 93 8.86 -0.72 18.57
C GLU A 93 8.57 0.67 18.02
N LYS A 94 8.31 0.83 16.71
CA LYS A 94 7.85 2.11 16.14
C LYS A 94 6.45 2.48 16.61
N ILE A 95 5.51 1.53 16.62
CA ILE A 95 4.15 1.76 17.12
C ILE A 95 4.20 2.19 18.59
N ARG A 96 4.98 1.49 19.42
CA ARG A 96 5.12 1.79 20.85
C ARG A 96 5.67 3.19 21.12
N LYS A 97 6.55 3.70 20.25
CA LYS A 97 7.22 5.01 20.41
C LYS A 97 6.44 6.17 19.79
N ASN A 98 5.37 5.90 19.04
CA ASN A 98 4.58 6.93 18.39
C ASN A 98 3.09 6.68 18.60
N GLU A 99 2.53 7.37 19.60
CA GLU A 99 1.13 7.26 20.01
C GLU A 99 0.14 7.48 18.85
N LYS A 100 0.49 8.30 17.84
CA LYS A 100 -0.38 8.55 16.69
C LYS A 100 -0.76 7.28 15.95
N LEU A 101 0.14 6.30 15.91
CA LEU A 101 -0.09 5.00 15.26
C LEU A 101 -1.13 4.14 15.99
N THR A 102 -1.47 4.45 17.24
CA THR A 102 -2.47 3.71 18.04
C THR A 102 -3.92 4.12 17.71
N PHE A 103 -4.10 5.23 16.98
CA PHE A 103 -5.43 5.66 16.49
C PHE A 103 -5.90 4.88 15.25
N LEU A 104 -5.02 4.05 14.68
CA LEU A 104 -5.29 3.22 13.52
C LEU A 104 -5.70 1.80 13.94
N LYS A 105 -6.32 1.04 13.04
CA LYS A 105 -6.46 -0.40 13.22
C LYS A 105 -5.08 -1.05 13.16
N SER A 106 -4.94 -2.23 13.77
CA SER A 106 -3.64 -2.91 13.88
C SER A 106 -2.90 -3.07 12.55
N LEU A 107 -3.59 -3.44 11.47
CA LEU A 107 -2.99 -3.63 10.14
C LEU A 107 -2.57 -2.30 9.51
N ASP A 108 -3.43 -1.28 9.60
CA ASP A 108 -3.14 0.09 9.17
C ASP A 108 -1.94 0.69 9.95
N SER A 109 -1.86 0.44 11.26
CA SER A 109 -0.72 0.81 12.10
C SER A 109 0.57 0.14 11.62
N ILE A 110 0.50 -1.13 11.21
CA ILE A 110 1.64 -1.87 10.64
C ILE A 110 2.08 -1.25 9.32
N HIS A 111 1.14 -0.84 8.45
CA HIS A 111 1.48 -0.15 7.21
C HIS A 111 2.24 1.16 7.47
N LEU A 112 1.66 2.08 8.27
CA LEU A 112 2.30 3.37 8.52
C LEU A 112 3.57 3.31 9.36
N SER A 113 3.67 2.36 10.30
CA SER A 113 4.93 2.13 11.01
C SER A 113 6.03 1.59 10.08
N THR A 114 5.68 0.73 9.11
CA THR A 114 6.62 0.26 8.08
C THR A 114 7.09 1.42 7.23
N ALA A 115 6.17 2.29 6.80
CA ALA A 115 6.45 3.49 6.04
C ALA A 115 7.43 4.41 6.82
N SER A 116 7.16 4.67 8.10
CA SER A 116 8.07 5.43 8.97
C SER A 116 9.46 4.82 9.09
N LEU A 117 9.55 3.50 9.15
CA LEU A 117 10.83 2.81 9.24
C LEU A 117 11.65 2.95 7.94
N ILE A 118 10.98 2.91 6.79
CA ILE A 118 11.61 3.13 5.48
C ILE A 118 12.09 4.57 5.37
N ALA A 119 11.25 5.55 5.76
CA ALA A 119 11.62 6.96 5.76
C ALA A 119 12.86 7.24 6.62
N ASP A 120 12.95 6.63 7.81
CA ASP A 120 14.13 6.75 8.67
C ASP A 120 15.41 6.23 7.98
N VAL A 121 15.31 5.13 7.23
CA VAL A 121 16.44 4.53 6.50
C VAL A 121 16.85 5.39 5.32
N LEU A 122 15.88 5.92 4.57
CA LEU A 122 16.12 6.79 3.41
C LEU A 122 16.60 8.19 3.82
N LYS A 123 16.34 8.59 5.08
CA LYS A 123 16.53 9.96 5.58
C LYS A 123 15.79 10.99 4.72
N ASP A 124 14.64 10.59 4.18
CA ASP A 124 13.82 11.40 3.30
C ASP A 124 12.33 11.15 3.56
N ARG A 125 11.49 12.10 3.13
CA ARG A 125 10.04 11.96 3.19
C ARG A 125 9.58 11.01 2.10
N ILE A 126 8.73 10.08 2.48
CA ILE A 126 8.02 9.20 1.56
C ILE A 126 6.60 9.74 1.31
N THR A 127 6.07 9.45 0.13
CA THR A 127 4.67 9.73 -0.22
C THR A 127 3.82 8.50 0.07
N ILE A 128 2.76 8.64 0.85
CA ILE A 128 1.82 7.56 1.17
C ILE A 128 0.68 7.56 0.14
N CYS A 129 0.55 6.45 -0.57
CA CYS A 129 -0.54 6.18 -1.51
C CYS A 129 -1.57 5.27 -0.84
N THR A 130 -2.72 5.83 -0.47
CA THR A 130 -3.84 5.13 0.19
C THR A 130 -5.15 5.87 -0.04
N TYR A 131 -6.25 5.12 -0.12
CA TYR A 131 -7.63 5.63 -0.10
C TYR A 131 -8.25 5.58 1.30
N ASP A 132 -7.58 4.99 2.29
CA ASP A 132 -8.09 4.97 3.67
C ASP A 132 -7.94 6.34 4.33
N LYS A 133 -9.06 6.97 4.68
CA LYS A 133 -9.11 8.32 5.25
C LYS A 133 -8.40 8.43 6.61
N ASN A 134 -8.42 7.37 7.41
CA ASN A 134 -7.74 7.36 8.71
C ASN A 134 -6.23 7.27 8.51
N ILE A 135 -5.77 6.41 7.59
CA ILE A 135 -4.35 6.34 7.21
C ILE A 135 -3.88 7.70 6.70
N ARG A 136 -4.62 8.33 5.77
CA ARG A 136 -4.28 9.68 5.24
C ARG A 136 -4.14 10.71 6.36
N LYS A 137 -5.10 10.75 7.28
CA LYS A 137 -5.09 11.69 8.41
C LYS A 137 -3.85 11.50 9.28
N ILE A 138 -3.61 10.28 9.74
CA ILE A 138 -2.47 9.98 10.63
C ILE A 138 -1.14 10.16 9.90
N ALA A 139 -1.06 9.81 8.61
CA ALA A 139 0.13 10.04 7.80
C ALA A 139 0.46 11.53 7.66
N SER A 140 -0.55 12.37 7.43
CA SER A 140 -0.40 13.83 7.42
C SER A 140 0.05 14.36 8.78
N ASP A 141 -0.53 13.86 9.88
CA ASP A 141 -0.11 14.23 11.23
C ASP A 141 1.34 13.79 11.53
N MET A 142 1.87 12.81 10.79
CA MET A 142 3.26 12.33 10.86
C MET A 142 4.18 12.98 9.82
N ASP A 143 3.76 14.08 9.18
CA ASP A 143 4.51 14.86 8.17
C ASP A 143 4.87 14.10 6.89
N PHE A 144 4.19 12.99 6.58
CA PHE A 144 4.33 12.34 5.28
C PHE A 144 3.63 13.14 4.18
N LYS A 145 4.15 13.00 2.96
CA LYS A 145 3.41 13.42 1.77
C LYS A 145 2.30 12.41 1.49
N LEU A 146 1.21 12.85 0.87
CA LEU A 146 0.14 11.98 0.40
C LEU A 146 0.13 12.01 -1.12
N CYS A 147 -0.18 10.87 -1.75
CA CYS A 147 -0.46 10.87 -3.18
C CYS A 147 -1.68 11.77 -3.44
N GLU A 148 -1.76 12.37 -4.63
CA GLU A 148 -2.98 13.06 -5.04
C GLU A 148 -4.05 12.02 -5.28
N VAL A 149 -4.97 11.93 -4.35
CA VAL A 149 -6.09 10.99 -4.40
C VAL A 149 -7.25 11.71 -3.73
N LEU A 150 -8.28 11.99 -4.55
CA LEU A 150 -9.40 12.91 -4.27
C LEU A 150 -10.15 12.57 -2.98
#